data_AF-A0A3D5E9J4-F1
#
_entry.id   AF-A0A3D5E9J4-F1
#
_cell.length_a   1.000
_cell.length_b   1.000
_cell.length_c   1.000
_cell.angle_alpha   90.00
_cell.angle_beta   90.00
_cell.angle_gamma   90.00
#
_symmetry.space_group_name_H-M   'P 1'
#
loop_
_entity.id
_entity.type
_entity.pdbx_description
1 polymer ?
#
loop_
_entity_poly.entity_id
_entity_poly.type
_entity_poly.pdbx_seq_one_letter_code
_entity_poly.pdbx_strand_id
1 'polypeptide(L)' 'TKKFRETFKLEGDRLKRPPKGFDPNHPMIEDLKWKDYLGVARLSQSFATSPALPKELFNIFAAGTPFMRFLCEALGVPF' A
#
# COMPACT_ATOMS: atom_id res chain seq x y z
N THR A 1 -6.70 6.36 -3.05
CA THR A 1 -7.65 7.47 -2.80
C THR A 1 -6.93 8.63 -2.13
N LYS A 2 -7.52 9.83 -2.08
CA LYS A 2 -6.91 11.02 -1.42
C LYS A 2 -6.50 10.72 0.04
N LYS A 3 -7.42 10.16 0.84
CA LYS A 3 -7.17 9.76 2.22
C LYS A 3 -5.99 8.80 2.39
N PHE A 4 -5.86 7.79 1.51
CA PHE A 4 -4.71 6.88 1.57
C PHE A 4 -3.38 7.63 1.44
N ARG A 5 -3.26 8.55 0.47
CA ARG A 5 -2.01 9.29 0.23
C ARG A 5 -1.68 10.31 1.32
N GLU A 6 -2.68 10.77 2.06
CA GLU A 6 -2.52 11.64 3.22
C GLU A 6 -2.05 10.87 4.47
N THR A 7 -2.45 9.61 4.61
CA THR A 7 -2.13 8.76 5.78
C THR A 7 -0.92 7.87 5.57
N PHE A 8 -0.73 7.35 4.36
CA PHE A 8 0.27 6.35 4.03
C PHE A 8 1.18 6.83 2.90
N LYS A 9 2.45 6.51 3.03
CA LYS A 9 3.38 6.49 1.91
C LYS A 9 3.33 5.10 1.28
N LEU A 10 3.17 5.04 -0.04
CA LEU A 10 3.31 3.80 -0.79
C LEU A 10 4.80 3.46 -0.89
N GLU A 11 5.17 2.34 -0.30
CA GLU A 11 6.50 1.74 -0.35
C GLU A 11 6.38 0.31 -0.88
N GLY A 12 7.52 -0.36 -1.06
CA GLY A 12 7.58 -1.71 -1.60
C GLY A 12 8.76 -1.87 -2.54
N ASP A 13 9.11 -3.12 -2.79
CA ASP A 13 10.26 -3.42 -3.61
C ASP A 13 9.91 -3.48 -5.10
N ARG A 14 10.89 -3.09 -5.93
CA ARG A 14 10.81 -3.16 -7.38
C ARG A 14 11.96 -3.93 -8.00
N LEU A 15 11.68 -4.62 -9.10
CA LEU A 15 12.68 -5.20 -9.97
C LEU A 15 13.47 -4.09 -10.69
N LYS A 16 14.78 -4.27 -10.81
CA LYS A 16 15.65 -3.33 -11.56
C LYS A 16 15.44 -3.43 -13.09
N ARG A 17 15.08 -4.62 -13.59
CA ARG A 17 14.88 -4.90 -15.01
C ARG A 17 13.42 -5.29 -15.25
N PRO A 18 12.90 -5.13 -16.48
CA PRO A 18 11.64 -5.73 -16.91
C PRO A 18 11.49 -7.18 -16.43
N PRO A 19 10.32 -7.57 -15.87
CA PRO A 19 10.09 -8.95 -15.49
C PRO A 19 10.17 -9.87 -16.72
N LYS A 20 10.65 -11.11 -16.52
CA LYS A 20 10.72 -12.10 -17.60
C LYS A 20 9.33 -12.37 -18.15
N GLY A 21 9.19 -12.38 -19.47
CA GLY A 21 7.92 -12.66 -20.15
C GLY A 21 7.09 -11.43 -20.52
N PHE A 22 7.55 -10.22 -20.16
CA PHE A 22 6.92 -8.96 -20.60
C PHE A 22 7.82 -8.21 -21.59
N ASP A 23 7.19 -7.52 -22.55
CA ASP A 23 7.89 -6.61 -23.45
C ASP A 23 8.53 -5.47 -22.63
N PRO A 24 9.86 -5.23 -22.76
CA PRO A 24 10.52 -4.09 -22.14
C PRO A 24 9.89 -2.72 -22.45
N ASN A 25 9.19 -2.59 -23.59
CA ASN A 25 8.52 -1.37 -24.01
C ASN A 25 7.03 -1.34 -23.64
N HIS A 26 6.54 -2.30 -22.85
CA HIS A 26 5.14 -2.32 -22.42
C HIS A 26 4.80 -1.00 -21.70
N PRO A 27 3.65 -0.35 -21.99
CA PRO A 27 3.32 0.97 -21.43
C PRO A 27 3.25 0.99 -19.89
N MET A 28 3.00 -0.16 -19.28
CA MET A 28 2.96 -0.33 -17.82
C MET A 28 4.20 -1.03 -17.24
N ILE A 29 5.34 -1.05 -17.95
CA ILE A 29 6.48 -1.85 -17.52
C ILE A 29 7.03 -1.46 -16.14
N GLU A 30 6.95 -0.18 -15.79
CA GLU A 30 7.37 0.29 -14.46
C GLU A 30 6.45 -0.19 -13.33
N ASP A 31 5.15 -0.35 -13.62
CA ASP A 31 4.21 -0.92 -12.66
C ASP A 31 4.36 -2.44 -12.55
N LEU A 32 4.64 -3.12 -13.66
CA LEU A 32 4.92 -4.56 -13.68
C LEU A 32 6.19 -4.94 -12.90
N LYS A 33 7.08 -3.98 -12.63
CA LYS A 33 8.29 -4.21 -11.82
C LYS A 33 8.00 -4.28 -10.32
N TRP A 34 6.84 -3.83 -9.84
CA TRP A 34 6.50 -3.97 -8.42
C TRP A 34 6.43 -5.45 -8.04
N LYS A 35 7.13 -5.82 -6.97
CA LYS A 35 7.03 -7.17 -6.39
C LYS A 35 5.97 -7.24 -5.30
N ASP A 36 5.81 -6.15 -4.58
CA ASP A 36 4.90 -5.99 -3.46
C ASP A 36 4.49 -4.52 -3.34
N TYR A 37 3.46 -4.27 -2.54
CA TYR A 37 3.00 -2.93 -2.22
C TYR A 37 2.72 -2.81 -0.73
N LEU A 38 3.22 -1.74 -0.12
CA LEU A 38 3.10 -1.47 1.30
C LEU A 38 2.56 -0.05 1.54
N GLY A 39 1.49 0.08 2.32
CA GLY A 39 1.04 1.36 2.86
C GLY A 39 1.71 1.63 4.20
N VAL A 40 2.69 2.53 4.25
CA VAL A 40 3.47 2.81 5.47
C VAL A 40 3.05 4.15 6.08
N ALA A 41 2.53 4.09 7.31
CA ALA A 41 2.31 5.26 8.16
C ALA A 41 3.36 5.28 9.28
N ARG A 42 4.13 6.36 9.37
CA ARG A 42 5.12 6.53 10.44
C ARG A 42 4.47 7.28 11.60
N LEU A 43 4.42 6.64 12.76
CA LEU A 43 3.80 7.18 13.97
C LEU A 43 4.87 7.41 15.04
N SER A 44 4.64 8.37 15.94
CA SER A 44 5.55 8.61 17.06
C SER A 44 5.46 7.47 18.08
N GLN A 45 6.51 7.26 18.87
CA GLN A 45 6.46 6.28 19.97
C GLN A 45 5.38 6.63 21.01
N SER A 46 5.12 7.91 21.25
CA SER A 46 4.06 8.38 22.15
C SER A 46 2.65 7.97 21.68
N PHE A 47 2.46 7.69 20.40
CA PHE A 47 1.20 7.16 19.88
C PHE A 47 0.87 5.82 20.53
N ALA A 48 1.86 4.95 20.73
CA ALA A 48 1.69 3.58 21.23
C ALA A 48 1.06 3.50 22.64
N THR A 49 1.23 4.55 23.44
CA THR A 49 0.69 4.64 24.81
C THR A 49 -0.46 5.63 24.92
N SER A 50 -0.89 6.24 23.82
CA SER A 50 -1.96 7.23 23.81
C SER A 50 -3.31 6.59 24.17
N PRO A 51 -4.12 7.20 25.05
CA PRO A 51 -5.49 6.74 25.28
C PRO A 51 -6.38 6.88 24.04
N ALA A 52 -5.98 7.70 23.06
CA ALA A 52 -6.68 7.85 21.78
C ALA A 52 -6.32 6.76 20.76
N LEU A 53 -5.33 5.90 21.04
CA LEU A 53 -4.81 4.90 20.10
C LEU A 53 -5.91 4.08 19.42
N PRO A 54 -6.94 3.53 20.10
CA PRO A 54 -7.95 2.73 19.43
C PRO A 54 -8.70 3.50 18.33
N LYS A 55 -9.05 4.76 18.61
CA LYS A 55 -9.79 5.63 17.67
C LYS A 55 -8.91 6.04 16.49
N GLU A 56 -7.67 6.43 16.76
CA GLU A 56 -6.75 6.88 15.71
C GLU A 56 -6.31 5.72 14.82
N LEU A 57 -6.05 4.55 15.41
CA LEU A 57 -5.72 3.34 14.68
C LEU A 57 -6.87 2.89 13.77
N PHE A 58 -8.12 2.96 14.24
CA PHE A 58 -9.30 2.73 13.40
C PHE A 58 -9.31 3.67 12.17
N ASN A 59 -9.08 4.97 12.37
CA ASN A 59 -9.06 5.93 11.26
C ASN A 59 -7.94 5.65 10.25
N ILE A 60 -6.76 5.25 10.74
CA ILE A 60 -5.62 4.87 9.90
C ILE A 60 -5.99 3.65 9.06
N PHE A 61 -6.52 2.58 9.66
CA PHE A 61 -6.93 1.40 8.90
C PHE A 61 -8.07 1.67 7.93
N ALA A 62 -9.05 2.48 8.32
CA ALA A 62 -10.14 2.89 7.43
C ALA A 62 -9.63 3.65 6.19
N ALA A 63 -8.57 4.46 6.33
CA ALA A 63 -7.92 5.12 5.20
C ALA A 63 -7.20 4.12 4.26
N GLY A 64 -6.75 2.99 4.80
CA GLY A 64 -6.09 1.88 4.09
C GLY A 64 -7.05 0.93 3.38
N THR A 65 -8.29 0.82 3.86
CA THR A 65 -9.31 -0.12 3.35
C THR A 65 -9.48 -0.13 1.83
N PRO A 66 -9.60 1.01 1.11
CA PRO A 66 -9.77 0.97 -0.35
C PRO A 66 -8.58 0.37 -1.08
N PHE A 67 -7.36 0.53 -0.54
CA PHE A 67 -6.15 -0.01 -1.13
C PHE A 67 -6.06 -1.52 -0.96
N MET A 68 -6.34 -2.02 0.26
CA MET A 68 -6.37 -3.46 0.50
C MET A 68 -7.45 -4.17 -0.32
N ARG A 69 -8.65 -3.56 -0.43
CA ARG A 69 -9.72 -4.08 -1.29
C ARG A 69 -9.25 -4.23 -2.74
N PHE A 70 -8.62 -3.21 -3.30
CA PHE A 70 -8.06 -3.26 -4.66
C PHE A 70 -7.05 -4.40 -4.84
N LEU A 71 -6.12 -4.59 -3.89
CA LEU A 71 -5.14 -5.67 -3.95
C LEU A 71 -5.79 -7.04 -3.87
N CYS A 72 -6.73 -7.23 -2.93
CA CYS A 72 -7.45 -8.49 -2.76
C CYS A 72 -8.30 -8.83 -4.00
N GLU A 73 -9.01 -7.85 -4.56
CA GLU A 73 -9.77 -8.01 -5.81
C GLU A 73 -8.86 -8.41 -6.98
N ALA A 74 -7.69 -7.77 -7.11
CA ALA A 74 -6.72 -8.11 -8.16
C ALA A 74 -6.16 -9.54 -8.04
N LEU A 75 -6.08 -10.06 -6.82
CA LEU A 75 -5.63 -11.42 -6.53
C LEU A 75 -6.77 -12.45 -6.48
N GLY A 76 -8.04 -12.01 -6.57
CA GLY A 76 -9.21 -12.89 -6.45
C GLY A 76 -9.38 -13.48 -5.04
N VAL A 77 -8.94 -12.78 -3.99
CA VAL A 77 -9.07 -13.22 -2.59
C VAL A 77 -10.05 -12.33 -1.81
N PRO A 78 -10.66 -12.83 -0.72
CA PRO A 78 -11.51 -12.01 0.14
C PRO A 78 -10.73 -10.88 0.81
N PHE A 79 -11.42 -9.77 1.05
CA PHE A 79 -10.96 -8.66 1.88
C PHE A 79 -11.90 -8.44 3.06
#